data_AF-A0AAE9U3C6-F1
#
_entry.id   AF-A0AAE9U3C6-F1
#
_cell.length_a   1.000
_cell.length_b   1.000
_cell.length_c   1.000
_cell.angle_alpha   90.00
_cell.angle_beta   90.00
_cell.angle_gamma   90.00
#
_symmetry.space_group_name_H-M   'P 1'
#
loop_
_entity.id
_entity.type
_entity.pdbx_description
1 polymer ?
#
loop_
_entity_poly.entity_id
_entity_poly.type
_entity_poly.pdbx_seq_one_letter_code
_entity_poly.pdbx_strand_id
1 'polypeptide(L)'
;MVILRNKDDWRVYPEEIAKRSKDKVSAVRTGIKELEEHHYIRTYKKGLGDKNGISYFRFCADRKISDEMFEQLKQQLDEELAQIQKTQS
;
A
#
# COMPACT_ATOMS: atom_id res chain seq x y z
N MET A 1 -0.50 22.31 -3.02
CA MET A 1 -0.44 21.14 -3.91
C MET A 1 -0.31 19.90 -3.02
N VAL A 2 -1.38 19.11 -2.85
CA VAL A 2 -1.36 17.91 -1.99
C VAL A 2 -1.42 16.70 -2.92
N ILE A 3 -0.26 16.11 -3.20
CA ILE A 3 -0.10 15.01 -4.17
C ILE A 3 -0.84 13.73 -3.70
N LEU A 4 -1.21 13.65 -2.41
CA LEU A 4 -1.69 12.43 -1.76
C LEU A 4 -3.11 12.51 -1.16
N ARG A 5 -3.90 13.57 -1.43
CA ARG A 5 -5.33 13.50 -1.07
C ARG A 5 -6.03 12.62 -2.11
N ASN A 6 -6.07 11.32 -1.85
CA ASN A 6 -6.90 10.39 -2.59
C ASN A 6 -7.41 9.32 -1.65
N LYS A 7 -8.74 9.20 -1.59
CA LYS A 7 -9.52 8.25 -0.76
C LYS A 7 -9.21 8.40 0.75
N ASP A 8 -10.18 8.17 1.62
CA ASP A 8 -9.94 8.36 3.08
C ASP A 8 -8.88 7.38 3.62
N ASP A 9 -8.59 6.32 2.87
CA ASP A 9 -7.50 5.40 3.12
C ASP A 9 -6.24 5.88 2.36
N TRP A 10 -5.26 6.42 3.10
CA TRP A 10 -3.94 6.89 2.62
C TRP A 10 -3.12 5.74 2.00
N ARG A 11 -3.59 5.23 0.85
CA ARG A 11 -3.11 4.03 0.18
C ARG A 11 -2.54 4.37 -1.19
N VAL A 12 -1.49 3.64 -1.56
CA VAL A 12 -0.80 3.82 -2.83
C VAL A 12 -1.43 2.94 -3.92
N TYR A 13 -2.18 3.59 -4.81
CA TYR A 13 -2.83 2.97 -5.96
C TYR A 13 -2.06 3.30 -7.26
N PRO A 14 -1.48 2.30 -7.96
CA PRO A 14 -0.78 2.52 -9.22
C PRO A 14 -1.64 3.23 -10.28
N GLU A 15 -2.93 2.94 -10.30
CA GLU A 15 -3.90 3.53 -11.22
C GLU A 15 -4.06 5.03 -10.98
N GLU A 16 -4.05 5.46 -9.71
CA GLU A 16 -4.17 6.87 -9.35
C GLU A 16 -2.87 7.64 -9.60
N ILE A 17 -1.72 6.99 -9.41
CA ILE A 17 -0.42 7.56 -9.82
C ILE A 17 -0.39 7.77 -11.33
N ALA A 18 -0.83 6.78 -12.10
CA ALA A 18 -0.87 6.88 -13.56
C ALA A 18 -1.83 7.97 -14.06
N LYS A 19 -3.00 8.14 -13.43
CA LYS A 19 -3.92 9.26 -13.75
C LYS A 19 -3.30 10.63 -13.52
N ARG A 20 -2.39 10.75 -12.55
CA ARG A 20 -1.72 12.00 -12.16
C ARG A 20 -0.36 12.19 -12.85
N SER A 21 0.14 11.16 -13.52
CA SER A 21 1.37 11.18 -14.33
C SER A 21 1.03 11.24 -15.82
N LYS A 22 2.05 11.54 -16.65
CA LYS A 22 1.99 11.33 -18.11
C LYS A 22 2.21 9.87 -18.50
N ASP A 23 2.62 9.03 -17.55
CA ASP A 23 2.97 7.64 -17.77
C ASP A 23 1.75 6.71 -17.77
N LYS A 24 1.87 5.61 -18.53
CA LYS A 24 0.88 4.54 -18.51
C LYS A 24 0.95 3.75 -17.20
N VAL A 25 -0.18 3.17 -16.78
CA VAL A 25 -0.27 2.29 -15.60
C VAL A 25 0.78 1.18 -15.62
N SER A 26 1.09 0.63 -16.80
CA SER A 26 2.11 -0.40 -16.96
C SER A 26 3.50 0.09 -16.53
N ALA A 27 3.89 1.30 -16.93
CA ALA A 27 5.18 1.88 -16.56
C ALA A 27 5.26 2.17 -15.06
N VAL A 28 4.18 2.69 -14.47
CA VAL A 28 4.08 2.89 -13.01
C VAL A 28 4.23 1.56 -12.26
N ARG A 29 3.58 0.49 -12.73
CA ARG A 29 3.70 -0.85 -12.12
C ARG A 29 5.12 -1.39 -12.21
N THR A 30 5.81 -1.16 -13.34
CA THR A 30 7.23 -1.52 -13.49
C THR A 30 8.09 -0.79 -12.48
N GLY A 31 7.97 0.54 -12.37
CA GLY A 31 8.75 1.33 -11.40
C GLY A 31 8.47 0.94 -9.94
N ILE A 32 7.21 0.64 -9.59
CA ILE A 32 6.89 0.12 -8.25
C ILE A 32 7.57 -1.23 -8.02
N LYS A 33 7.59 -2.12 -9.01
CA LYS A 33 8.25 -3.42 -8.90
C LYS A 33 9.76 -3.28 -8.68
N GLU A 34 10.42 -2.37 -9.40
CA GLU A 34 11.84 -2.05 -9.19
C GLU A 34 12.10 -1.55 -7.76
N LEU A 35 11.24 -0.67 -7.24
CA LEU A 35 11.34 -0.19 -5.87
C LEU A 35 11.06 -1.29 -4.82
N GLU A 36 10.20 -2.26 -5.15
CA GLU A 36 9.98 -3.45 -4.33
C GLU A 36 11.21 -4.36 -4.28
N GLU A 37 11.85 -4.61 -5.42
CA GLU A 37 13.09 -5.39 -5.53
C GLU A 37 14.24 -4.76 -4.71
N HIS A 38 14.25 -3.44 -4.58
CA HIS A 38 15.22 -2.71 -3.77
C HIS A 38 14.78 -2.43 -2.33
N HIS A 39 13.64 -2.98 -1.90
CA HIS A 39 13.07 -2.82 -0.55
C HIS A 39 12.69 -1.37 -0.16
N TYR A 40 12.54 -0.45 -1.12
CA TYR A 40 11.98 0.88 -0.84
C TYR A 40 10.45 0.86 -0.77
N ILE A 41 9.85 -0.12 -1.45
CA ILE A 41 8.43 -0.45 -1.32
C ILE A 41 8.30 -1.88 -0.80
N ARG A 42 7.35 -2.12 0.10
CA ARG A 42 6.96 -3.48 0.50
C ARG A 42 5.45 -3.63 0.40
N THR A 43 5.01 -4.65 -0.33
CA THR A 43 3.58 -4.95 -0.49
C THR A 43 3.17 -6.06 0.45
N TYR A 44 2.18 -5.78 1.30
CA TYR A 44 1.47 -6.75 2.10
C TYR A 44 0.12 -7.08 1.47
N LYS A 45 -0.10 -8.38 1.21
CA LYS A 45 -1.35 -8.89 0.64
C LYS A 45 -2.21 -9.44 1.78
N LYS A 46 -3.40 -8.88 1.98
CA LYS A 46 -4.33 -9.33 3.01
C LYS A 46 -5.67 -9.69 2.39
N GLY A 47 -6.16 -10.88 2.70
CA GLY A 47 -7.53 -11.28 2.37
C GLY A 47 -8.51 -10.61 3.34
N LEU A 48 -9.54 -9.95 2.84
CA LEU A 48 -10.59 -9.32 3.64
C LEU A 48 -11.78 -10.27 3.92
N GLY A 49 -11.56 -11.58 3.81
CA GLY A 49 -12.58 -12.63 3.91
C GLY A 49 -13.23 -13.02 2.58
N ASP A 50 -14.03 -14.10 2.61
CA ASP A 50 -14.56 -14.83 1.43
C ASP A 50 -15.30 -13.98 0.38
N LYS A 51 -15.81 -12.80 0.75
CA LYS A 51 -16.60 -11.94 -0.13
C LYS A 51 -15.91 -10.64 -0.59
N ASN A 52 -14.83 -10.23 0.07
CA ASN A 52 -14.21 -8.90 -0.13
C ASN A 52 -12.87 -8.93 -0.89
N GLY A 53 -12.44 -10.12 -1.33
CA GLY A 53 -11.26 -10.28 -2.17
C GLY A 53 -9.92 -9.99 -1.47
N ILE A 54 -8.86 -9.87 -2.27
CA ILE A 54 -7.50 -9.60 -1.81
C ILE A 54 -7.22 -8.10 -1.92
N SER A 55 -6.82 -7.50 -0.81
CA SER A 55 -6.31 -6.12 -0.78
C SER A 55 -4.79 -6.07 -0.72
N TYR A 56 -4.24 -5.08 -1.42
CA TYR A 56 -2.80 -4.83 -1.51
C TYR A 56 -2.47 -3.55 -0.75
N PHE A 57 -1.67 -3.68 0.29
CA PHE A 57 -1.17 -2.57 1.10
C PHE A 57 0.30 -2.34 0.77
N ARG A 58 0.65 -1.13 0.33
CA ARG A 58 2.02 -0.75 -0.04
C ARG A 58 2.58 0.20 0.99
N PHE A 59 3.68 -0.20 1.62
CA PHE A 59 4.49 0.66 2.47
C PHE A 59 5.61 1.25 1.62
N CYS A 60 5.73 2.57 1.61
CA CYS A 60 6.77 3.29 0.88
C CYS A 60 7.63 4.07 1.88
N ALA A 61 8.95 4.03 1.73
CA ALA A 61 9.86 4.81 2.55
C ALA A 61 11.07 5.29 1.76
N ASP A 62 11.63 6.45 2.14
CA ASP A 62 12.86 6.99 1.55
C ASP A 62 14.12 6.18 1.92
N ARG A 63 13.99 5.26 2.89
CA ARG A 63 15.01 4.29 3.29
C ARG A 63 14.53 2.88 3.03
N LYS A 64 15.48 1.95 2.82
CA LYS A 64 15.17 0.54 2.69
C LYS A 64 14.39 0.03 3.91
N ILE A 65 13.32 -0.69 3.63
CA ILE A 65 12.47 -1.33 4.61
C ILE A 65 13.05 -2.71 4.92
N SER A 66 13.72 -2.82 6.07
CA SER A 66 14.20 -4.11 6.59
C SER A 66 13.04 -5.06 6.84
N ASP A 67 13.33 -6.35 6.91
CA ASP A 67 12.31 -7.36 7.18
C ASP A 67 11.69 -7.18 8.58
N GLU A 68 12.50 -6.85 9.58
CA GLU A 68 12.01 -6.55 10.94
C GLU A 68 11.05 -5.37 10.94
N MET A 69 11.40 -4.27 10.27
CA MET A 69 10.53 -3.11 10.16
C MET A 69 9.26 -3.44 9.37
N PHE A 70 9.37 -4.29 8.34
CA PHE A 70 8.21 -4.71 7.57
C PHE A 70 7.22 -5.54 8.40
N GLU A 71 7.70 -6.46 9.25
CA GLU A 71 6.82 -7.21 10.15
C GLU A 71 6.13 -6.30 11.17
N GLN A 72 6.84 -5.33 11.73
CA GLN A 72 6.24 -4.33 12.63
C GLN A 72 5.14 -3.53 11.93
N LEU A 73 5.38 -3.07 10.71
CA LEU A 73 4.39 -2.33 9.91
C LEU A 73 3.15 -3.17 9.59
N LYS A 74 3.31 -4.48 9.32
CA LYS A 74 2.17 -5.39 9.14
C LYS A 74 1.34 -5.53 10.40
N GLN A 75 1.98 -5.71 11.56
CA GLN A 75 1.30 -5.86 12.84
C GLN A 75 0.48 -4.60 13.16
N GLN A 76 1.08 -3.42 13.01
CA GLN A 76 0.39 -2.15 13.21
C GLN A 76 -0.82 -1.99 12.28
N LEU A 77 -0.65 -2.29 10.99
CA LEU A 77 -1.75 -2.25 10.03
C LEU A 77 -2.87 -3.22 10.41
N ASP A 78 -2.52 -4.42 10.87
CA ASP A 78 -3.50 -5.43 11.26
C ASP A 78 -4.30 -5.03 12.49
N GLU A 79 -3.65 -4.38 13.46
CA GLU A 79 -4.29 -3.79 14.63
C GLU A 79 -5.23 -2.65 14.25
N GLU A 80 -4.79 -1.73 13.38
CA GLU A 80 -5.62 -0.64 12.86
C GLU A 80 -6.86 -1.17 12.14
N LEU A 81 -6.69 -2.15 11.25
CA LEU A 81 -7.80 -2.76 10.52
C LEU A 81 -8.78 -3.47 11.46
N ALA A 82 -8.30 -4.10 12.54
CA ALA A 82 -9.15 -4.73 13.54
C ALA A 82 -9.93 -3.67 14.36
N GLN A 83 -9.31 -2.54 14.69
CA GLN A 83 -9.99 -1.44 15.40
C GLN A 83 -11.07 -0.78 14.54
N ILE A 84 -10.81 -0.58 13.24
CA ILE A 84 -11.80 -0.03 12.31
C ILE A 84 -13.03 -0.93 12.21
N GLN A 85 -12.85 -2.25 12.15
CA GLN A 85 -13.97 -3.21 12.12
C GLN A 85 -14.82 -3.17 13.39
N LYS A 86 -14.18 -3.04 14.57
CA LYS A 86 -14.88 -2.92 15.86
C LYS A 86 -15.67 -1.63 16.01
N THR A 87 -15.22 -0.54 15.38
CA THR A 87 -15.87 0.77 15.47
C THR A 87 -17.11 0.89 14.56
N GLN A 88 -17.26 -0.02 13.60
CA GLN A 88 -18.42 -0.08 12.68
C GLN A 88 -19.47 -1.12 13.10
N SER A 89 -19.28 -1.81 14.22
CA SER A 89 -20.25 -2.75 14.83
C SER A 89 -20.91 -2.12 16.05
#